data_AF-A0A5D4KGS8-F1
#
_entry.id   AF-A0A5D4KGS8-F1
#
_cell.length_a   1.000
_cell.length_b   1.000
_cell.length_c   1.000
_cell.angle_alpha   90.00
_cell.angle_beta   90.00
_cell.angle_gamma   90.00
#
_symmetry.space_group_name_H-M   'P 1'
#
loop_
_entity.id
_entity.type
_entity.pdbx_description
1 polymer ?
#
loop_
_entity_poly.entity_id
_entity_poly.type
_entity_poly.pdbx_seq_one_letter_code
_entity_poly.pdbx_strand_id
1 'polypeptide(L)' 'MTVLFGSVEYFERELNDYLAHQELSHLSIGQKLEVTYATVKEDIAHNFICSDSFREECLNNLIKAYNKVSLSLCVPN' A
#
# COMPACT_ATOMS: atom_id res chain seq x y z
N MET A 1 6.14 12.62 -12.31
CA MET A 1 6.22 13.29 -10.99
C MET A 1 7.04 12.37 -10.09
N THR A 2 8.12 12.84 -9.49
CA THR A 2 8.92 12.03 -8.55
C THR A 2 8.21 12.00 -7.21
N VAL A 3 7.85 10.81 -6.74
CA VAL A 3 7.20 10.63 -5.44
C VAL A 3 8.27 10.20 -4.44
N LEU A 4 8.28 10.81 -3.26
CA LEU A 4 9.26 10.50 -2.21
C LEU A 4 8.98 9.12 -1.63
N PHE A 5 9.99 8.25 -1.63
CA PHE A 5 9.86 6.92 -1.03
C PHE A 5 9.39 7.02 0.43
N GLY A 6 8.42 6.20 0.81
CA GLY A 6 7.86 6.18 2.17
C GLY A 6 6.79 7.24 2.45
N SER A 7 6.48 8.13 1.50
CA SER A 7 5.35 9.05 1.62
C SER A 7 4.02 8.33 1.43
N VAL A 8 2.92 8.98 1.83
CA VAL A 8 1.57 8.44 1.63
C VAL A 8 1.29 8.25 0.13
N GLU A 9 1.64 9.24 -0.70
CA GLU A 9 1.45 9.21 -2.15
C GLU A 9 2.28 8.10 -2.81
N TYR A 10 3.46 7.79 -2.27
CA TYR A 10 4.27 6.68 -2.74
C TYR A 10 3.50 5.37 -2.54
N PHE A 11 3.01 5.13 -1.33
CA PHE A 11 2.26 3.91 -1.03
C PHE A 11 0.90 3.85 -1.74
N GLU A 12 0.20 4.97 -1.93
CA GLU A 12 -1.01 5.01 -2.75
C GLU A 12 -0.73 4.53 -4.17
N ARG A 13 0.38 5.00 -4.77
CA ARG A 13 0.79 4.56 -6.10
C ARG A 13 1.13 3.07 -6.11
N GLU A 14 1.95 2.60 -5.18
CA GLU A 14 2.32 1.17 -5.12
C GLU A 14 1.10 0.27 -4.96
N LEU A 15 0.16 0.61 -4.05
CA LEU A 15 -1.07 -0.17 -3.86
C LEU A 15 -1.92 -0.23 -5.13
N ASN A 16 -2.08 0.90 -5.84
CA ASN A 16 -2.83 0.95 -7.10
C ASN A 16 -2.13 0.21 -8.24
N ASP A 17 -0.80 0.33 -8.35
CA ASP A 17 -0.02 -0.37 -9.36
C ASP A 17 -0.12 -1.89 -9.15
N TYR A 18 -0.02 -2.37 -7.91
CA TYR A 18 -0.26 -3.78 -7.61
C TYR A 18 -1.67 -4.23 -7.96
N LEU A 19 -2.71 -3.44 -7.62
CA LEU A 19 -4.09 -3.77 -8.00
C LEU A 19 -4.28 -3.89 -9.52
N ALA A 20 -3.57 -3.08 -10.30
CA ALA A 20 -3.65 -3.08 -11.76
C ALA A 20 -2.86 -4.23 -12.41
N HIS A 21 -1.76 -4.69 -11.80
CA HIS A 21 -0.82 -5.63 -12.42
C HIS A 21 -0.82 -7.04 -11.81
N GLN A 22 -1.45 -7.28 -10.65
CA GLN A 22 -1.52 -8.63 -10.08
C GLN A 22 -2.61 -9.47 -10.73
N GLU A 23 -2.21 -10.60 -11.33
CA GLU A 23 -3.09 -11.65 -11.85
C GLU A 23 -3.74 -12.49 -10.74
N LEU A 24 -4.33 -11.84 -9.73
CA LEU A 24 -5.18 -12.50 -8.72
C LEU A 24 -6.64 -12.48 -9.18
N SER A 25 -6.91 -12.91 -10.41
CA SER A 25 -8.24 -12.82 -11.05
C SER A 25 -9.38 -13.48 -10.26
N HIS A 26 -9.06 -14.39 -9.34
CA HIS A 26 -10.00 -15.07 -8.45
C HIS A 26 -10.39 -14.27 -7.19
N LEU A 27 -9.68 -13.18 -6.86
CA LEU A 27 -9.94 -12.35 -5.69
C LEU A 27 -10.71 -11.08 -6.06
N SER A 28 -11.60 -10.65 -5.17
CA SER A 28 -12.23 -9.34 -5.26
C SER A 28 -11.18 -8.23 -5.12
N ILE A 29 -11.46 -7.05 -5.65
CA ILE A 29 -10.55 -5.89 -5.54
C ILE A 29 -10.19 -5.59 -4.08
N GLY A 30 -11.15 -5.70 -3.15
CA GLY A 30 -10.88 -5.51 -1.72
C GLY A 30 -9.92 -6.57 -1.16
N GLN A 31 -10.10 -7.84 -1.53
CA GLN A 31 -9.19 -8.91 -1.12
C GLN A 31 -7.78 -8.73 -1.69
N LYS A 32 -7.67 -8.29 -2.95
CA LYS A 32 -6.38 -7.96 -3.55
C LYS A 32 -5.69 -6.84 -2.78
N LEU A 33 -6.43 -5.78 -2.44
CA LEU A 33 -5.88 -4.65 -1.69
C LEU A 33 -5.35 -5.09 -0.31
N GLU A 34 -6.10 -5.93 0.41
CA GLU A 34 -5.67 -6.50 1.69
C GLU A 34 -4.38 -7.30 1.58
N VAL A 35 -4.28 -8.19 0.58
CA VAL A 35 -3.08 -9.00 0.35
C VAL A 35 -1.89 -8.10 0.02
N THR A 36 -2.06 -7.11 -0.84
CA THR A 36 -1.00 -6.16 -1.18
C THR A 36 -0.56 -5.36 0.05
N TYR A 37 -1.51 -4.82 0.82
CA TYR A 37 -1.20 -4.08 2.04
C TYR A 37 -0.42 -4.93 3.04
N ALA A 38 -0.86 -6.17 3.28
CA ALA A 38 -0.17 -7.09 4.17
C ALA A 38 1.26 -7.40 3.68
N THR A 39 1.44 -7.62 2.38
CA THR A 39 2.75 -7.89 1.77
C THR A 39 3.70 -6.72 1.97
N VAL A 40 3.28 -5.50 1.60
CA VAL A 40 4.11 -4.29 1.73
C VAL A 40 4.42 -4.00 3.20
N LYS A 41 3.44 -4.22 4.10
CA LYS A 41 3.65 -4.05 5.54
C LYS A 41 4.72 -5.00 6.09
N GLU A 42 4.67 -6.26 5.69
CA GLU A 42 5.65 -7.27 6.10
C GLU A 42 7.06 -6.90 5.61
N ASP A 43 7.16 -6.47 4.35
CA ASP A 43 8.43 -6.02 3.77
C ASP A 43 9.02 -4.82 4.51
N ILE A 44 8.21 -3.82 4.85
CA ILE A 44 8.67 -2.67 5.64
C ILE A 44 9.09 -3.10 7.05
N ALA A 45 8.35 -3.99 7.68
CA ALA A 45 8.60 -4.41 9.05
C ALA A 45 9.89 -5.23 9.21
N HIS A 46 10.15 -6.12 8.24
CA HIS A 46 11.15 -7.18 8.38
C HIS A 46 12.29 -7.13 7.34
N ASN A 47 12.02 -6.66 6.12
CA ASN A 47 12.98 -6.71 5.01
C ASN A 47 13.64 -5.35 4.71
N PHE A 48 13.02 -4.24 5.14
CA PHE A 48 13.51 -2.90 4.87
C PHE A 48 14.49 -2.39 5.95
N ILE A 49 15.77 -2.28 5.57
CA ILE A 49 16.85 -1.79 6.43
C ILE A 49 16.78 -0.26 6.52
N CYS A 50 16.30 0.24 7.66
CA CYS A 50 16.16 1.67 7.95
C CYS A 50 16.19 1.93 9.47
N SER A 51 16.22 3.20 9.87
CA SER A 51 16.03 3.56 11.28
C SER A 51 14.63 3.20 11.74
N ASP A 52 14.48 2.85 13.02
CA ASP A 52 13.19 2.46 13.59
C ASP A 52 12.14 3.59 13.46
N SER A 53 12.57 4.85 13.63
CA SER A 53 11.71 6.02 13.45
C SER A 53 11.16 6.13 12.03
N PHE A 54 12.00 5.88 11.01
CA PHE A 54 11.56 5.95 9.62
C PHE A 54 10.68 4.76 9.25
N ARG A 55 10.93 3.58 9.83
CA ARG A 55 10.07 2.42 9.67
C ARG A 55 8.67 2.67 10.20
N GLU A 56 8.57 3.24 11.40
CA GLU A 56 7.29 3.61 12.00
C GLU A 56 6.55 4.64 11.13
N GLU A 57 7.27 5.64 10.62
CA GLU A 57 6.70 6.61 9.67
C GLU A 57 6.17 5.93 8.40
N CYS A 58 6.94 5.01 7.80
CA CYS A 58 6.53 4.26 6.63
C CYS A 58 5.27 3.42 6.88
N LEU A 59 5.22 2.70 8.01
CA LEU A 59 4.06 1.89 8.39
C LEU A 59 2.80 2.76 8.59
N ASN A 60 2.95 3.91 9.26
CA ASN A 60 1.87 4.87 9.45
C ASN A 60 1.38 5.46 8.12
N ASN A 61 2.30 5.78 7.21
CA ASN A 61 1.96 6.31 5.89
C ASN A 61 1.30 5.25 4.99
N LEU A 62 1.73 3.99 5.08
CA LEU A 62 1.08 2.86 4.42
C LEU A 62 -0.36 2.67 4.89
N ILE A 63 -0.63 2.74 6.21
CA ILE A 63 -1.99 2.67 6.75
C ILE A 63 -2.87 3.79 6.19
N LYS A 64 -2.37 5.03 6.15
CA LYS A 64 -3.08 6.17 5.57
C LYS A 64 -3.39 5.96 4.09
N ALA A 65 -2.42 5.46 3.32
CA ALA A 65 -2.57 5.16 1.90
C ALA A 65 -3.62 4.06 1.68
N TYR A 66 -3.54 2.96 2.42
CA TYR A 66 -4.51 1.87 2.36
C TYR A 66 -5.94 2.37 2.63
N ASN A 67 -6.14 3.17 3.68
CA ASN A 67 -7.45 3.74 4.00
C ASN A 67 -7.99 4.61 2.87
N LYS A 68 -7.15 5.46 2.26
CA LYS A 68 -7.55 6.30 1.12
C LYS A 68 -7.94 5.46 -0.09
N VAL A 69 -7.12 4.48 -0.47
CA VAL A 69 -7.41 3.60 -1.61
C VAL A 69 -8.68 2.79 -1.35
N SER A 70 -8.84 2.23 -0.16
CA SER A 70 -10.05 1.49 0.26
C SER A 70 -11.31 2.35 0.17
N LEU A 71 -11.25 3.61 0.61
CA LEU A 71 -12.35 4.56 0.46
C LEU A 71 -12.65 4.86 -1.02
N SER A 72 -11.64 5.06 -1.86
CA SER A 72 -11.81 5.30 -3.30
C SER A 72 -12.48 4.13 -4.02
N LEU A 73 -12.27 2.90 -3.55
CA LEU A 73 -12.91 1.70 -4.09
C LEU A 73 -14.36 1.52 -3.65
N CYS A 74 -14.77 2.14 -2.53
CA CYS A 74 -16.13 2.10 -2.01
C CYS A 74 -17.05 3.16 -2.66
N VAL A 75 -16.53 4.10 -3.44
CA VAL A 75 -17.36 5.10 -4.14
C VAL A 75 -17.91 4.47 -5.42
N PRO A 76 -19.24 4.30 -5.59
CA PRO A 76 -19.80 3.88 -6.86
C PRO A 76 -19.58 4.99 -7.90
N ASN A 77 -18.93 4.65 -9.02
CA ASN A 77 -18.96 5.45 -10.24
C ASN A 77 -20.38 5.51 -10.80
#